data_AF-A0A2N5KPF0-F1
#
_entry.id   AF-A0A2N5KPF0-F1
#
_cell.length_a   1.000
_cell.length_b   1.000
_cell.length_c   1.000
_cell.angle_alpha   90.00
_cell.angle_beta   90.00
_cell.angle_gamma   90.00
#
_symmetry.space_group_name_H-M   'P 1'
#
loop_
_entity.id
_entity.type
_entity.pdbx_description
1 polymer ?
#
loop_
_entity_poly.entity_id
_entity_poly.type
_entity_poly.pdbx_seq_one_letter_code
_entity_poly.pdbx_strand_id
1 'polypeptide(L)'
;MGLLLKLLSTAAAGALDVWVGIFTGVALGLHPVLSGIVSIVSALVGVTLVVLGGERLQGRIYRSRRLARRRERIERVWKRYGIPGVALQAPLLTGPIVATILALGLGAPPRPLLGWMIASIVLWGAVLTGAAALGISLFFG
;
A
#
# COMPACT_ATOMS: atom_id res chain seq x y z
N MET A 1 17.13 0.72 -22.87
CA MET A 1 16.23 1.41 -21.91
C MET A 1 17.07 2.25 -20.96
N GLY A 2 16.91 3.58 -20.90
CA GLY A 2 17.67 4.43 -19.97
C GLY A 2 17.33 4.15 -18.50
N LEU A 3 18.24 4.44 -17.57
CA LEU A 3 18.04 4.26 -16.12
C LEU A 3 16.75 4.94 -15.62
N LEU A 4 16.50 6.16 -16.11
CA LEU A 4 15.31 6.94 -15.77
C LEU A 4 14.01 6.20 -16.10
N LEU A 5 13.94 5.57 -17.28
CA LEU A 5 12.77 4.80 -17.71
C LEU A 5 12.56 3.57 -16.84
N LYS A 6 13.64 2.89 -16.43
CA LYS A 6 13.53 1.75 -15.51
C LYS A 6 12.96 2.16 -14.17
N LEU A 7 13.44 3.27 -13.61
CA LEU A 7 12.95 3.83 -12.34
C LEU A 7 11.49 4.27 -12.44
N LEU A 8 11.12 4.96 -13.53
CA LEU A 8 9.74 5.41 -13.76
C LEU A 8 8.77 4.23 -13.91
N SER A 9 9.12 3.19 -14.68
CA SER A 9 8.30 1.99 -14.82
C SER A 9 8.15 1.24 -13.48
N THR A 10 9.25 1.14 -12.72
CA THR A 10 9.26 0.52 -11.38
C THR A 10 8.37 1.29 -10.42
N ALA A 11 8.45 2.63 -10.43
CA ALA A 11 7.64 3.49 -9.59
C ALA A 11 6.15 3.46 -10.00
N ALA A 12 5.85 3.43 -11.30
CA ALA A 12 4.48 3.31 -11.79
C ALA A 12 3.84 1.98 -11.36
N ALA A 13 4.59 0.88 -11.50
CA ALA A 13 4.17 -0.43 -11.03
C ALA A 13 4.04 -0.48 -9.50
N GLY A 14 5.03 0.03 -8.77
CA GLY A 14 5.06 0.07 -7.31
C GLY A 14 3.93 0.91 -6.71
N ALA A 15 3.57 2.01 -7.35
CA ALA A 15 2.45 2.85 -6.94
C ALA A 15 1.14 2.05 -6.89
N LEU A 16 0.94 1.13 -7.84
CA LEU A 16 -0.22 0.25 -7.87
C LEU A 16 -0.09 -0.88 -6.86
N ASP A 17 1.06 -1.57 -6.90
CA ASP A 17 1.35 -2.71 -6.06
C ASP A 17 2.85 -2.87 -5.80
N VAL A 18 3.23 -3.01 -4.53
CA VAL A 18 4.63 -3.14 -4.10
C VAL A 18 5.32 -4.34 -4.73
N TRP A 19 4.64 -5.48 -4.85
CA TRP A 19 5.20 -6.70 -5.43
C TRP A 19 5.50 -6.48 -6.90
N VAL A 20 4.52 -5.95 -7.64
CA VAL A 20 4.65 -5.69 -9.08
C VAL A 20 5.78 -4.70 -9.33
N GLY A 21 5.91 -3.65 -8.52
CA GLY A 21 7.03 -2.71 -8.61
C GLY A 21 8.39 -3.38 -8.40
N ILE A 22 8.56 -4.18 -7.35
CA ILE A 22 9.84 -4.87 -7.05
C ILE A 22 10.22 -5.80 -8.21
N PHE A 23 9.31 -6.67 -8.64
CA PHE A 23 9.56 -7.59 -9.75
C PHE A 23 9.84 -6.86 -11.05
N THR A 24 9.11 -5.79 -11.35
CA THR A 24 9.33 -4.98 -12.56
C THR A 24 10.73 -4.37 -12.54
N GLY A 25 11.17 -3.79 -11.41
CA GLY A 25 12.50 -3.21 -11.31
C GLY A 25 13.61 -4.23 -11.48
N VAL A 26 13.50 -5.39 -10.80
CA VAL A 26 14.46 -6.49 -10.93
C VAL A 26 14.48 -7.06 -12.35
N ALA A 27 13.31 -7.26 -12.97
CA ALA A 27 13.20 -7.75 -14.35
C ALA A 27 13.80 -6.76 -15.37
N LEU A 28 13.75 -5.46 -15.09
CA LEU A 28 14.42 -4.43 -15.89
C LEU A 28 15.93 -4.33 -15.61
N GLY A 29 16.47 -5.17 -14.73
CA GLY A 29 17.89 -5.21 -14.35
C GLY A 29 18.31 -4.11 -13.38
N LEU A 30 17.38 -3.58 -12.57
CA LEU A 30 17.74 -2.72 -11.43
C LEU A 30 18.18 -3.59 -10.25
N HIS A 31 19.09 -3.04 -9.45
CA HIS A 31 19.52 -3.68 -8.21
C HIS A 31 18.30 -3.92 -7.28
N PRO A 32 18.16 -5.09 -6.65
CA PRO A 32 16.97 -5.46 -5.88
C PRO A 32 16.62 -4.45 -4.79
N VAL A 33 17.64 -3.92 -4.12
CA VAL A 33 17.46 -2.90 -3.08
C VAL A 33 16.89 -1.60 -3.64
N LEU A 34 17.35 -1.18 -4.84
CA LEU A 34 16.82 0.02 -5.50
C LEU A 34 15.38 -0.20 -5.96
N SER A 35 15.07 -1.36 -6.54
CA SER A 35 13.71 -1.74 -6.92
C SER A 35 12.77 -1.76 -5.71
N GLY A 36 13.24 -2.31 -4.58
CA GLY A 36 12.59 -2.29 -3.28
C GLY A 36 12.22 -0.88 -2.82
N ILE A 37 13.23 -0.01 -2.69
CA ILE A 37 13.05 1.36 -2.21
C ILE A 37 12.10 2.14 -3.11
N VAL A 38 12.30 2.09 -4.43
CA VAL A 38 11.46 2.81 -5.40
C VAL A 38 10.01 2.32 -5.34
N SER A 39 9.81 1.00 -5.28
CA SER A 39 8.48 0.40 -5.19
C SER A 39 7.77 0.81 -3.89
N ILE A 40 8.45 0.69 -2.75
CA ILE A 40 7.90 1.09 -1.44
C ILE A 40 7.52 2.58 -1.44
N VAL A 41 8.43 3.47 -1.85
CA VAL A 41 8.16 4.92 -1.85
C VAL A 41 6.98 5.25 -2.74
N SER A 42 6.94 4.69 -3.96
CA SER A 42 5.83 4.95 -4.89
C SER A 42 4.49 4.40 -4.37
N ALA A 43 4.48 3.23 -3.75
CA ALA A 43 3.30 2.65 -3.10
C ALA A 43 2.77 3.51 -1.95
N LEU A 44 3.68 4.01 -1.09
CA LEU A 44 3.33 4.89 0.02
C LEU A 44 2.68 6.18 -0.48
N VAL A 45 3.22 6.77 -1.56
CA VAL A 45 2.63 7.93 -2.22
C VAL A 45 1.24 7.60 -2.76
N GLY A 46 1.10 6.49 -3.49
CA GLY A 46 -0.17 6.04 -4.06
C GLY A 46 -1.25 5.87 -3.00
N VAL A 47 -0.97 5.13 -1.93
CA VAL A 47 -1.92 4.92 -0.83
C VAL A 47 -2.25 6.23 -0.11
N THR A 48 -1.26 7.09 0.13
CA THR A 48 -1.51 8.39 0.77
C THR A 48 -2.47 9.24 -0.07
N LEU A 49 -2.28 9.31 -1.39
CA LEU A 49 -3.18 10.03 -2.29
C LEU A 49 -4.60 9.46 -2.25
N VAL A 50 -4.74 8.14 -2.27
CA VAL A 50 -6.03 7.45 -2.16
C VAL A 50 -6.73 7.77 -0.84
N VAL A 51 -6.00 7.73 0.28
CA VAL A 51 -6.57 8.07 1.59
C VAL A 51 -7.02 9.52 1.65
N LEU A 52 -6.19 10.45 1.18
CA LEU A 52 -6.53 11.88 1.18
C LEU A 52 -7.73 12.19 0.27
N GLY A 53 -7.85 11.50 -0.87
CA GLY A 53 -9.01 11.61 -1.75
C GLY A 53 -10.26 11.00 -1.12
N GLY A 54 -10.13 9.79 -0.58
CA GLY A 54 -11.22 9.06 0.06
C GLY A 54 -11.73 9.73 1.32
N GLU A 55 -10.87 10.35 2.14
CA GLU A 55 -11.27 11.12 3.33
C GLU A 55 -12.21 12.28 2.95
N ARG A 56 -11.89 13.02 1.88
CA ARG A 56 -12.75 14.12 1.39
C ARG A 56 -14.11 13.63 0.91
N LEU A 57 -14.14 12.50 0.19
CA LEU A 57 -15.38 11.88 -0.28
C LEU A 57 -16.23 11.37 0.90
N GLN A 58 -15.59 10.66 1.83
CA GLN A 58 -16.23 10.11 3.02
C GLN A 58 -16.77 11.24 3.90
N GLY A 59 -16.05 12.35 4.05
CA GLY A 59 -16.52 13.55 4.77
C GLY A 59 -17.76 14.20 4.16
N ARG A 60 -17.92 14.16 2.82
CA ARG A 60 -19.14 14.63 2.15
C ARG A 60 -20.32 13.66 2.31
N ILE A 61 -20.08 12.36 2.20
CA ILE A 61 -21.12 11.32 2.29
C ILE A 61 -21.66 11.20 3.72
N TYR A 62 -20.78 11.27 4.73
CA TYR A 62 -21.15 11.08 6.14
C TYR A 62 -21.53 12.39 6.86
N ARG A 63 -21.77 13.48 6.12
CA ARG A 63 -22.12 14.79 6.68
C ARG A 63 -23.51 14.84 7.35
N SER A 64 -24.37 13.86 7.07
CA SER A 64 -25.68 13.72 7.70
C SER A 64 -25.58 13.16 9.13
N ARG A 65 -26.28 13.78 10.11
CA ARG A 65 -26.31 13.35 11.53
C ARG A 65 -26.74 11.89 11.72
N ARG A 66 -27.52 11.33 10.78
CA ARG A 66 -27.96 9.92 10.80
C ARG A 66 -26.83 8.95 10.47
N LEU A 67 -25.94 9.35 9.55
CA LEU A 67 -24.77 8.60 9.13
C LEU A 67 -23.59 8.75 10.09
N ALA A 68 -23.51 9.87 10.83
CA ALA A 68 -22.49 10.08 11.87
C ALA A 68 -22.55 9.02 12.99
N ARG A 69 -23.74 8.67 13.50
CA ARG A 69 -23.87 7.59 14.51
C ARG A 69 -23.51 6.21 13.96
N ARG A 70 -23.81 5.95 12.68
CA ARG A 70 -23.38 4.72 11.99
C ARG A 70 -21.86 4.68 11.84
N ARG A 71 -21.24 5.81 11.48
CA ARG A 71 -19.77 5.95 11.36
C ARG A 71 -19.06 5.60 12.65
N GLU A 72 -19.57 6.07 13.79
CA GLU A 72 -18.94 5.82 15.10
C GLU A 72 -19.02 4.34 15.53
N ARG A 73 -20.10 3.63 15.16
CA ARG A 73 -20.22 2.17 15.36
C ARG A 73 -19.29 1.40 14.43
N ILE A 74 -19.21 1.78 13.16
CA ILE A 74 -18.31 1.19 12.16
C ILE A 74 -16.84 1.40 12.58
N GLU A 75 -16.47 2.60 13.01
CA GLU A 75 -15.13 2.94 13.46
C GLU A 75 -14.68 2.08 14.66
N ARG A 76 -15.57 1.81 15.62
CA ARG A 76 -15.28 0.90 16.74
C ARG A 76 -15.00 -0.54 16.29
N VAL A 77 -15.76 -1.05 15.33
CA VAL A 77 -15.55 -2.39 14.78
C VAL A 77 -14.21 -2.45 14.04
N TRP A 78 -13.92 -1.46 13.20
CA TRP A 78 -12.65 -1.34 12.47
C TRP A 78 -11.45 -1.25 13.43
N LYS A 79 -11.53 -0.42 14.49
CA LYS A 79 -10.48 -0.30 15.50
C LYS A 79 -10.22 -1.61 16.26
N ARG A 80 -11.26 -2.41 16.49
CA ARG A 80 -11.15 -3.64 17.31
C ARG A 80 -10.80 -4.90 16.49
N TYR A 81 -11.23 -4.98 15.23
CA TYR A 81 -11.13 -6.22 14.44
C TYR A 81 -10.58 -6.05 13.01
N GLY A 82 -10.61 -4.85 12.41
CA GLY A 82 -10.47 -4.72 10.95
C GLY A 82 -9.18 -4.07 10.47
N ILE A 83 -8.76 -2.94 11.07
CA ILE A 83 -7.70 -2.11 10.46
C ILE A 83 -6.34 -2.82 10.42
N PRO A 84 -5.86 -3.45 11.52
CA PRO A 84 -4.56 -4.12 11.50
C PRO A 84 -4.59 -5.39 10.62
N GLY A 85 -5.65 -6.20 10.73
CA GLY A 85 -5.76 -7.47 10.00
C GLY A 85 -5.90 -7.29 8.49
N VAL A 86 -6.77 -6.37 8.07
CA VAL A 86 -6.96 -6.07 6.64
C VAL A 86 -5.74 -5.38 6.06
N ALA A 87 -5.10 -4.44 6.79
CA ALA A 87 -3.91 -3.76 6.29
C ALA A 87 -2.70 -4.70 6.18
N LEU A 88 -2.51 -5.65 7.10
CA LEU A 88 -1.41 -6.63 7.04
C LEU A 88 -1.58 -7.62 5.88
N GLN A 89 -2.82 -8.01 5.54
CA GLN A 89 -3.11 -8.88 4.41
C GLN A 89 -3.30 -8.13 3.08
N ALA A 90 -3.52 -6.81 3.13
CA ALA A 90 -3.82 -5.99 1.96
C ALA A 90 -2.77 -6.07 0.85
N PRO A 91 -1.45 -5.94 1.14
CA PRO A 91 -0.43 -6.09 0.11
C PRO A 91 -0.34 -7.50 -0.47
N LEU A 92 -0.83 -8.53 0.24
CA LEU A 92 -0.76 -9.92 -0.19
C LEU A 92 -1.95 -10.34 -1.07
N LEU A 93 -3.16 -9.85 -0.76
CA LEU A 93 -4.39 -10.36 -1.37
C LEU A 93 -4.92 -9.51 -2.52
N THR A 94 -4.83 -8.19 -2.43
CA THR A 94 -5.55 -7.30 -3.35
C THR A 94 -4.72 -6.10 -3.82
N GLY A 95 -3.58 -5.88 -3.19
CA GLY A 95 -2.71 -4.74 -3.41
C GLY A 95 -3.11 -3.52 -2.57
N PRO A 96 -2.14 -2.62 -2.27
CA PRO A 96 -2.33 -1.55 -1.31
C PRO A 96 -3.42 -0.55 -1.70
N ILE A 97 -3.52 -0.20 -2.98
CA ILE A 97 -4.54 0.72 -3.49
C ILE A 97 -5.94 0.14 -3.32
N VAL A 98 -6.16 -1.07 -3.84
CA VAL A 98 -7.51 -1.68 -3.87
C VAL A 98 -8.01 -1.89 -2.46
N ALA A 99 -7.16 -2.42 -1.56
CA ALA A 99 -7.52 -2.60 -0.17
C ALA A 99 -7.85 -1.29 0.54
N THR A 100 -7.09 -0.22 0.26
CA THR A 100 -7.35 1.12 0.82
C THR A 100 -8.70 1.65 0.35
N ILE A 101 -9.01 1.56 -0.94
CA ILE A 101 -10.30 1.98 -1.50
C ILE A 101 -11.44 1.18 -0.86
N LEU A 102 -11.30 -0.14 -0.77
CA LEU A 102 -12.31 -1.02 -0.19
C LEU A 102 -12.55 -0.69 1.28
N ALA A 103 -11.49 -0.54 2.08
CA ALA A 103 -11.58 -0.18 3.49
C ALA A 103 -12.27 1.17 3.68
N LEU A 104 -11.89 2.20 2.91
CA LEU A 104 -12.54 3.50 2.97
C LEU A 104 -14.01 3.45 2.55
N GLY A 105 -14.33 2.67 1.51
CA GLY A 105 -15.70 2.41 1.03
C GLY A 105 -16.57 1.72 2.09
N LEU A 106 -16.00 0.79 2.86
CA LEU A 106 -16.63 0.12 4.00
C LEU A 106 -16.69 0.99 5.27
N GLY A 107 -16.26 2.26 5.19
CA GLY A 107 -16.36 3.22 6.29
C GLY A 107 -15.18 3.17 7.26
N ALA A 108 -14.05 2.58 6.89
CA ALA A 108 -12.85 2.60 7.72
C ALA A 108 -12.37 4.05 7.96
N PRO A 109 -11.87 4.35 9.18
CA PRO A 109 -11.30 5.65 9.49
C PRO A 109 -9.97 5.89 8.74
N PRO A 110 -9.85 6.97 7.93
CA PRO A 110 -8.73 7.18 7.02
C PRO A 110 -7.37 7.34 7.71
N ARG A 111 -7.31 8.07 8.82
CA ARG A 111 -6.05 8.34 9.56
C ARG A 111 -5.37 7.08 10.10
N PRO A 112 -6.03 6.25 10.94
CA PRO A 112 -5.41 5.01 11.41
C PRO A 112 -5.23 4.00 10.28
N LEU A 113 -6.11 3.97 9.26
CA LEU A 113 -5.93 3.11 8.09
C LEU A 113 -4.60 3.41 7.38
N LEU A 114 -4.29 4.70 7.15
CA LEU A 114 -3.04 5.11 6.53
C LEU A 114 -1.82 4.64 7.34
N GLY A 115 -1.83 4.84 8.66
CA GLY A 115 -0.72 4.40 9.52
C GLY A 115 -0.45 2.90 9.42
N TRP A 116 -1.51 2.08 9.45
CA TRP A 116 -1.39 0.62 9.31
C TRP A 116 -0.97 0.19 7.89
N MET A 117 -1.46 0.86 6.85
CA MET A 117 -1.04 0.60 5.48
C MET A 117 0.45 0.91 5.26
N ILE A 118 0.95 2.04 5.81
CA ILE A 118 2.37 2.39 5.76
C ILE A 118 3.19 1.31 6.44
N ALA A 119 2.82 0.90 7.66
CA ALA A 119 3.54 -0.14 8.39
C ALA A 119 3.57 -1.47 7.61
N SER A 120 2.45 -1.85 7.00
CA SER A 120 2.33 -3.07 6.21
C SER A 120 3.17 -3.03 4.91
N ILE A 121 3.11 -1.92 4.18
CA ILE A 121 3.91 -1.70 2.96
C ILE A 121 5.41 -1.77 3.27
N VAL A 122 5.84 -1.13 4.35
CA VAL A 122 7.25 -1.15 4.77
C VAL A 122 7.67 -2.55 5.21
N LEU A 123 6.84 -3.23 6.00
CA LEU A 123 7.11 -4.60 6.46
C LEU A 123 7.26 -5.56 5.27
N TRP A 124 6.26 -5.65 4.40
CA TRP A 124 6.28 -6.56 3.26
C TRP A 124 7.30 -6.15 2.21
N GLY A 125 7.46 -4.86 1.96
CA GLY A 125 8.49 -4.34 1.07
C GLY A 125 9.89 -4.71 1.55
N ALA A 126 10.18 -4.60 2.85
CA ALA A 126 11.47 -5.00 3.42
C ALA A 126 11.68 -6.52 3.33
N VAL A 127 10.66 -7.32 3.65
CA VAL A 127 10.69 -8.79 3.54
C VAL A 127 11.00 -9.21 2.11
N LEU A 128 10.32 -8.63 1.11
CA LEU A 128 10.50 -8.98 -0.30
C LEU A 128 11.83 -8.51 -0.86
N THR A 129 12.24 -7.29 -0.50
CA THR A 129 13.53 -6.75 -0.91
C THR A 129 14.66 -7.61 -0.35
N GLY A 130 14.55 -8.02 0.93
CA GLY A 130 15.48 -8.93 1.58
C GLY A 130 15.49 -10.31 0.91
N ALA A 131 14.31 -10.89 0.64
CA ALA A 131 14.20 -12.17 -0.05
C ALA A 131 14.79 -12.12 -1.47
N ALA A 132 14.55 -11.05 -2.22
CA ALA A 132 15.12 -10.86 -3.55
C ALA A 132 16.65 -10.69 -3.49
N ALA A 133 17.17 -9.92 -2.54
CA ALA A 133 18.61 -9.76 -2.34
C ALA A 133 19.29 -11.08 -1.97
N LEU A 134 18.70 -11.83 -1.02
CA LEU A 134 19.21 -13.14 -0.57
C LEU A 134 19.12 -14.19 -1.67
N GLY A 135 18.01 -14.23 -2.41
CA GLY A 135 17.82 -15.15 -3.53
C GLY A 135 18.84 -14.93 -4.63
N ILE A 136 19.16 -13.68 -4.97
CA ILE A 136 20.19 -13.36 -5.95
C ILE A 136 21.58 -13.76 -5.45
N SER A 137 21.90 -13.53 -4.18
CA SER A 137 23.19 -13.98 -3.62
C SER A 137 23.34 -15.51 -3.54
N LEU A 138 22.24 -16.24 -3.36
CA LEU A 138 22.26 -17.71 -3.26
C LEU A 138 22.30 -18.41 -4.63
N PHE A 139 21.76 -17.78 -5.68
CA PHE A 139 21.74 -18.35 -7.03
C PHE A 139 22.94 -17.94 -7.90
N PHE A 140 23.56 -16.78 -7.59
CA PHE A 140 24.70 -16.23 -8.34
C PHE A 140 26.00 -16.15 -7.53
N GLY A 141 26.03 -16.73 -6.32
CA GLY A 141 27.24 -16.93 -5.51
C GLY A 141 27.66 -18.38 -5.51
#